data_AF-M0FGX4-F1
#
_entry.id   AF-M0FGX4-F1
#
_cell.length_a   1.000
_cell.length_b   1.000
_cell.length_c   1.000
_cell.angle_alpha   90.00
_cell.angle_beta   90.00
_cell.angle_gamma   90.00
#
_symmetry.space_group_name_H-M   'P 1'
#
loop_
_entity.id
_entity.type
_entity.pdbx_description
1 polymer ?
#
loop_
_entity_poly.entity_id
_entity_poly.type
_entity_poly.pdbx_seq_one_letter_code
_entity_poly.pdbx_strand_id
1 'polypeptide(L)' 'MSDTTEETAVDAVEEVSSDGLGPAVFASVGSVALALYFYYVRGDKQRGQFVGLWPVTILGLASYFKLEEIREALSEGDD' A
#
# COMPACT_ATOMS: atom_id res chain seq x y z
N MET A 1 -5.58 -4.76 23.64
CA MET A 1 -4.37 -4.47 22.84
C MET A 1 -4.61 -4.56 21.33
N SER A 2 -5.77 -5.05 20.86
CA SER A 2 -6.10 -5.07 19.42
C SER A 2 -6.57 -3.70 18.89
N ASP A 3 -7.33 -2.92 19.68
CA ASP A 3 -7.84 -1.60 19.26
C ASP A 3 -6.75 -0.61 18.81
N THR A 4 -5.62 -0.56 19.51
CA THR A 4 -4.56 0.40 19.20
C THR A 4 -3.91 0.14 17.83
N THR A 5 -3.83 -1.11 17.39
CA THR A 5 -3.24 -1.47 16.08
C THR A 5 -4.16 -1.14 14.92
N GLU A 6 -5.47 -1.31 15.10
CA GLU A 6 -6.45 -0.95 14.07
C GLU A 6 -6.52 0.57 13.92
N GLU A 7 -6.55 1.32 15.04
CA GLU A 7 -6.54 2.78 15.04
C GLU A 7 -5.28 3.37 14.36
N THR A 8 -4.10 2.82 14.65
CA THR A 8 -2.87 3.27 13.97
C THR A 8 -2.83 2.93 12.49
N ALA A 9 -3.45 1.83 12.07
CA ALA A 9 -3.50 1.45 10.67
C ALA A 9 -4.43 2.36 9.86
N VAL A 10 -5.60 2.76 10.40
CA VAL A 10 -6.49 3.72 9.71
C VAL A 10 -5.89 5.12 9.66
N ASP A 11 -5.24 5.57 10.73
CA ASP A 11 -4.59 6.90 10.77
C ASP A 11 -3.44 6.98 9.75
N ALA A 12 -2.60 5.95 9.70
CA ALA A 12 -1.52 5.85 8.71
C ALA A 12 -2.06 5.80 7.26
N VAL A 13 -3.24 5.22 7.04
CA VAL A 13 -3.93 5.17 5.73
C VAL A 13 -4.49 6.54 5.33
N GLU A 14 -4.94 7.34 6.27
CA GLU A 14 -5.48 8.69 6.02
C GLU A 14 -4.35 9.69 5.70
N GLU A 15 -3.24 9.61 6.44
CA GLU A 15 -2.03 10.42 6.22
C GLU A 15 -1.42 10.14 4.84
N VAL A 16 -1.23 8.87 4.49
CA VAL A 16 -0.63 8.47 3.20
C VAL A 16 -1.52 8.79 1.99
N SER A 17 -2.85 8.80 2.18
CA SER A 17 -3.80 9.13 1.12
C SER A 17 -3.77 10.61 0.73
N SER A 18 -3.42 11.48 1.68
CA SER A 18 -3.29 12.93 1.48
C SER A 18 -2.06 13.32 0.65
N ASP A 19 -1.13 12.39 0.49
CA ASP A 19 0.26 12.66 0.19
C ASP A 19 0.68 12.05 -1.18
N GLY A 20 -0.28 11.91 -2.10
CA GLY A 20 -0.09 11.39 -3.47
C GLY A 20 -0.01 9.86 -3.59
N LEU A 21 0.07 9.14 -2.48
CA LEU A 21 0.19 7.67 -2.44
C LEU A 21 -1.18 6.95 -2.40
N GLY A 22 -2.29 7.69 -2.41
CA GLY A 22 -3.66 7.16 -2.34
C GLY A 22 -3.94 6.00 -3.31
N PRO A 23 -3.61 6.08 -4.62
CA PRO A 23 -3.84 4.99 -5.56
C PRO A 23 -3.12 3.69 -5.18
N ALA A 24 -1.89 3.79 -4.66
CA ALA A 24 -1.11 2.63 -4.23
C ALA A 24 -1.70 2.01 -2.95
N VAL A 25 -2.21 2.83 -2.05
CA VAL A 25 -2.85 2.37 -0.80
C VAL A 25 -4.14 1.61 -1.12
N PHE A 26 -4.99 2.14 -2.00
CA PHE A 26 -6.18 1.43 -2.47
C PHE A 26 -5.83 0.12 -3.19
N ALA A 27 -4.80 0.11 -4.04
CA ALA A 27 -4.34 -1.09 -4.72
C ALA A 27 -3.84 -2.15 -3.72
N SER A 28 -3.14 -1.73 -2.67
CA SER A 28 -2.67 -2.61 -1.59
C SER A 28 -3.80 -3.21 -0.76
N VAL A 29 -4.78 -2.40 -0.35
CA VAL A 29 -5.99 -2.90 0.32
C VAL A 29 -6.76 -3.87 -0.58
N GLY A 30 -6.92 -3.51 -1.86
CA GLY A 30 -7.55 -4.36 -2.86
C GLY A 30 -6.82 -5.70 -3.03
N SER A 31 -5.50 -5.69 -2.97
CA SER A 31 -4.67 -6.89 -3.02
C SER A 31 -4.89 -7.81 -1.80
N VAL A 32 -4.99 -7.26 -0.59
CA VAL A 32 -5.33 -8.06 0.61
C VAL A 32 -6.73 -8.66 0.49
N ALA A 33 -7.72 -7.86 0.08
CA ALA A 33 -9.09 -8.33 -0.12
C ALA A 33 -9.17 -9.45 -1.17
N LEU A 34 -8.43 -9.30 -2.28
CA LEU A 34 -8.35 -10.30 -3.33
C LEU A 34 -7.66 -11.59 -2.85
N ALA A 35 -6.61 -11.47 -2.03
CA ALA A 35 -5.94 -12.62 -1.42
C ALA A 35 -6.91 -13.46 -0.57
N LEU A 36 -7.73 -12.80 0.26
CA LEU A 36 -8.76 -13.45 1.06
C LEU A 36 -9.81 -14.15 0.18
N TYR A 37 -10.22 -13.52 -0.92
CA TYR A 37 -11.13 -14.13 -1.88
C TYR A 37 -10.55 -15.42 -2.49
N PHE A 38 -9.29 -15.39 -2.96
CA PHE A 38 -8.65 -16.58 -3.51
C PHE A 38 -8.47 -17.69 -2.46
N TYR A 39 -8.09 -17.33 -1.24
CA TYR A 39 -7.80 -18.29 -0.18
C TYR A 39 -9.07 -18.96 0.36
N TYR A 40 -10.10 -18.18 0.71
CA TYR A 40 -11.30 -18.69 1.37
C TYR A 40 -12.45 -19.02 0.41
N VAL A 41 -12.69 -18.17 -0.59
CA VAL A 41 -13.85 -18.35 -1.49
C VAL A 41 -13.49 -19.28 -2.65
N ARG A 42 -12.33 -19.06 -3.28
CA ARG A 42 -11.90 -19.86 -4.44
C ARG A 42 -11.20 -21.17 -4.04
N GLY A 43 -10.75 -21.28 -2.79
CA GLY A 43 -9.96 -22.42 -2.29
C GLY A 43 -8.55 -22.53 -2.87
N ASP A 44 -8.10 -21.54 -3.64
CA ASP A 44 -6.78 -21.50 -4.30
C ASP A 44 -5.77 -20.83 -3.36
N LYS A 45 -5.33 -21.61 -2.37
CA LYS A 45 -4.48 -21.12 -1.26
C LYS A 45 -3.13 -20.61 -1.73
N GLN A 46 -2.53 -21.24 -2.74
CA GLN A 46 -1.25 -20.80 -3.31
C GLN A 46 -1.39 -19.40 -3.91
N ARG A 47 -2.42 -19.17 -4.74
CA ARG A 47 -2.67 -17.84 -5.31
C ARG A 47 -3.05 -16.81 -4.26
N GLY A 48 -3.87 -17.19 -3.28
CA GLY A 48 -4.20 -16.30 -2.16
C GLY A 48 -2.94 -15.80 -1.45
N GLN A 49 -1.96 -16.66 -1.23
CA GLN A 49 -0.72 -16.29 -0.56
C GLN A 49 0.19 -15.40 -1.42
N PHE A 50 0.29 -15.65 -2.74
CA PHE A 50 1.02 -14.76 -3.65
C PHE A 50 0.39 -13.37 -3.74
N VAL A 51 -0.94 -13.30 -3.92
CA VAL A 51 -1.66 -12.04 -4.00
C VAL A 51 -1.60 -11.30 -2.66
N GLY A 52 -1.56 -12.01 -1.53
CA GLY A 52 -1.41 -11.41 -0.21
C GLY A 52 -0.05 -10.77 0.06
N LEU A 53 0.98 -11.07 -0.74
CA LEU A 53 2.33 -10.48 -0.62
C LEU A 53 2.51 -9.22 -1.49
N TRP A 54 1.61 -8.98 -2.44
CA TRP A 54 1.65 -7.79 -3.31
C TRP A 54 1.50 -6.43 -2.59
N PRO A 55 0.82 -6.28 -1.43
CA PRO A 55 0.68 -4.97 -0.78
C PRO A 55 2.03 -4.33 -0.46
N VAL A 56 2.98 -5.14 0.03
CA VAL A 56 4.33 -4.67 0.35
C VAL A 56 5.07 -4.20 -0.91
N THR A 57 4.90 -4.91 -2.03
CA THR A 57 5.53 -4.51 -3.29
C THR A 57 4.92 -3.24 -3.90
N ILE A 58 3.59 -3.09 -3.81
CA ILE A 58 2.88 -1.90 -4.30
C ILE A 58 3.29 -0.67 -3.48
N LEU A 59 3.31 -0.78 -2.15
CA LEU A 59 3.78 0.30 -1.27
C LEU A 59 5.24 0.63 -1.55
N GLY A 60 6.12 -0.37 -1.66
CA GLY A 60 7.53 -0.15 -1.97
C GLY A 60 7.74 0.60 -3.28
N LEU A 61 6.98 0.23 -4.32
CA LEU A 61 7.03 0.91 -5.63
C LEU A 61 6.52 2.37 -5.53
N ALA A 62 5.43 2.58 -4.81
CA ALA A 62 4.86 3.91 -4.64
C ALA A 62 5.79 4.83 -3.83
N SER A 63 6.42 4.32 -2.77
CA SER A 63 7.44 5.03 -2.02
C SER A 63 8.63 5.42 -2.90
N TYR A 64 9.05 4.55 -3.82
CA TYR A 64 10.13 4.88 -4.76
C TYR A 64 9.77 6.06 -5.67
N PHE A 65 8.57 6.06 -6.25
CA PHE A 65 8.14 7.17 -7.11
C PHE A 65 8.01 8.48 -6.34
N LYS A 66 7.50 8.43 -5.10
CA LYS A 66 7.44 9.61 -4.25
C LYS A 66 8.81 10.15 -3.86
N LEU A 67 9.80 9.27 -3.67
CA LEU A 67 11.19 9.69 -3.45
C LEU A 67 11.78 10.40 -4.68
N GLU A 68 11.46 9.94 -5.90
CA GLU A 68 11.90 10.61 -7.12
C GLU A 68 11.25 11.99 -7.27
N GLU A 69 9.95 12.11 -6.98
CA GLU A 69 9.23 13.40 -6.99
C GLU A 69 9.85 14.41 -6.01
N ILE A 70 10.19 13.97 -4.79
CA ILE A 70 10.88 14.81 -3.80
C ILE A 70 12.27 15.22 -4.30
N ARG A 71 13.00 14.29 -4.93
CA ARG A 71 14.34 14.55 -5.48
C ARG A 71 14.31 15.59 -6.61
N GLU A 72 13.32 15.50 -7.49
CA GLU A 72 13.12 16.44 -8.60
C GLU A 72 12.76 17.83 -8.06
N ALA A 73 11.80 17.93 -7.14
CA ALA A 73 11.40 19.18 -6.52
C ALA A 73 12.54 19.90 -5.77
N LEU A 74 13.47 19.14 -5.16
CA LEU A 74 14.66 19.70 -4.51
C LEU A 74 15.71 20.20 -5.51
N SER A 75 15.80 19.57 -6.69
CA SER A 75 16.79 19.96 -7.71
C SER A 75 16.35 21.21 -8.46
N GLU A 76 15.04 21.39 -8.68
CA GLU A 76 14.48 22.58 -9.34
C GLU A 76 14.57 23.86 -8.48
N GLY A 77 14.71 23.72 -7.16
CA GLY A 77 14.87 24.85 -6.23
C GLY A 77 16.31 25.38 -6.10
N ASP A 78 17.29 24.76 -6.75
CA ASP A 78 18.73 25.08 -6.66
C ASP A 78 19.27 25.79 -7.94
N ASP A 79 18.39 26.06 -8.93
CA ASP A 79 18.61 26.91 -10.13
C ASP A 79 17.99 28.32 -9.96
#